data_AF-A0A1V2QN08-F1
#
_entry.id   AF-A0A1V2QN08-F1
#
_cell.length_a   1.000
_cell.length_b   1.000
_cell.length_c   1.000
_cell.angle_alpha   90.00
_cell.angle_beta   90.00
_cell.angle_gamma   90.00
#
_symmetry.space_group_name_H-M   'P 1'
#
loop_
_entity.id
_entity.type
_entity.pdbx_description
1 polymer ?
#
loop_
_entity_poly.entity_id
_entity_poly.type
_entity_poly.pdbx_seq_one_letter_code
_entity_poly.pdbx_strand_id
1 'polypeptide(L)'
;MTVVDWVASDTASWIFFGIGVLTTALAIVGNRLIAGGRQIPVVAKGLSVWSPAVVGPLLLLGGVVLAGTGVGRLSWLSIFSGAFCLLVFAYLVLLENVHAIRHWRYVALRWSSEDSEHLARMISAGVNRELFDTVRPDLHSLVLAVHAALAPRMRMADSFDDFANSMVRSGFWAPVSVYTDADNGSELKDAVSAVLREFGLTSAVEEPPVRGSWFQRFWAQCREVIGSRSVRGRLAKVEEAIHLEYLGKRRAEIDKAKAESVAMLLAAMKEQQNAVIRIGSIIAIKTQGDLVVWTISEMQAAALEKNSDLLGDPVAALKFLREGEQTQESTSLEPPT
;
A
#
# COMPACT_ATOMS: atom_id res chain seq x y z
N MET A 1 -1.58 27.53 54.11
CA MET A 1 -1.20 26.81 52.88
C MET A 1 -1.11 27.84 51.78
N THR A 2 0.11 28.17 51.36
CA THR A 2 0.33 29.15 50.29
C THR A 2 0.09 28.51 48.92
N VAL A 3 -0.15 29.31 47.88
CA VAL A 3 -0.28 28.81 46.50
C VAL A 3 0.96 28.00 46.09
N VAL A 4 2.13 28.38 46.61
CA VAL A 4 3.39 27.67 46.39
C VAL A 4 3.36 26.26 46.98
N ASP A 5 2.83 26.10 48.20
CA ASP A 5 2.70 24.78 48.85
C ASP A 5 1.69 23.87 48.13
N TRP A 6 0.66 24.46 47.52
CA TRP A 6 -0.34 23.70 46.76
C TRP A 6 0.20 23.25 45.40
N VAL A 7 0.91 24.12 44.68
CA VAL A 7 1.56 23.78 43.39
C VAL A 7 2.67 22.75 43.58
N ALA A 8 3.36 22.76 44.73
CA ALA A 8 4.36 21.76 45.08
C ALA A 8 3.78 20.44 45.61
N SER A 9 2.45 20.31 45.75
CA SER A 9 1.83 19.08 46.22
C SER A 9 1.83 17.99 45.15
N ASP A 10 2.00 16.73 45.56
CA ASP A 10 1.93 15.57 44.67
C ASP A 10 0.60 15.55 43.89
N THR A 11 -0.50 15.94 44.54
CA THR A 11 -1.83 16.00 43.93
C THR A 11 -1.88 16.98 42.74
N ALA A 12 -1.25 18.16 42.87
CA ALA A 12 -1.18 19.13 41.77
C ALA A 12 -0.36 18.58 40.60
N SER A 13 0.76 17.90 40.86
CA SER A 13 1.61 17.28 39.84
C SER A 13 0.86 16.21 39.02
N TRP A 14 0.08 15.35 39.68
CA TRP A 14 -0.75 14.36 39.00
C TRP A 14 -1.89 14.98 38.16
N ILE A 15 -2.48 16.07 38.64
CA ILE A 15 -3.52 16.81 37.89
C ILE A 15 -2.92 17.43 36.61
N PHE A 16 -1.76 18.10 36.70
CA PHE A 16 -1.10 18.67 35.53
C PHE A 16 -0.65 17.59 34.54
N PHE A 17 -0.15 16.46 35.03
CA PHE A 17 0.17 15.31 34.19
C PHE A 17 -1.06 14.76 33.46
N GLY A 18 -2.18 14.58 34.18
CA GLY A 18 -3.45 14.13 33.61
C GLY A 18 -3.98 15.08 32.52
N ILE A 19 -3.89 16.39 32.74
CA ILE A 19 -4.28 17.41 31.76
C ILE A 19 -3.38 17.33 30.51
N GLY A 20 -2.06 17.18 30.68
CA GLY A 20 -1.12 17.05 29.56
C GLY A 20 -1.39 15.81 28.69
N VAL A 21 -1.65 14.66 29.32
CA VAL A 21 -1.98 13.40 28.63
C VAL A 21 -3.32 13.52 27.90
N LEU A 22 -4.35 14.06 28.57
CA LEU A 22 -5.69 14.22 27.98
C LEU A 22 -5.67 15.18 26.78
N THR A 23 -4.92 16.29 26.89
CA THR A 23 -4.79 17.28 25.82
C THR A 23 -4.07 16.69 24.61
N THR A 24 -3.03 15.89 24.83
CA THR A 24 -2.30 15.19 23.76
C THR A 24 -3.21 14.16 23.07
N ALA A 25 -3.98 13.38 23.83
CA ALA A 25 -4.93 12.42 23.29
C ALA A 25 -6.02 13.11 22.46
N LEU A 26 -6.58 14.22 22.95
CA LEU A 26 -7.58 15.03 22.23
C LEU A 26 -7.00 15.64 20.94
N ALA A 27 -5.75 16.08 20.94
CA ALA A 27 -5.08 16.58 19.74
C ALA A 27 -4.92 15.50 18.67
N ILE A 28 -4.57 14.27 19.07
CA ILE A 28 -4.44 13.12 18.15
C ILE A 28 -5.81 12.72 17.56
N VAL A 29 -6.85 12.64 18.40
CA VAL A 29 -8.21 12.30 17.98
C VAL A 29 -8.82 13.40 17.10
N GLY A 30 -8.64 14.67 17.49
CA GLY A 30 -9.09 15.82 16.72
C GLY A 30 -8.46 15.89 15.33
N ASN A 31 -7.17 15.60 15.21
CA ASN A 31 -6.49 15.56 13.90
C ASN A 31 -7.04 14.46 12.98
N ARG A 32 -7.47 13.31 13.54
CA ARG A 32 -8.10 12.23 12.76
C ARG A 32 -9.52 12.56 12.32
N LEU A 33 -10.28 13.31 13.12
CA LEU A 33 -11.63 13.74 12.78
C LEU A 33 -11.63 14.86 11.72
N ILE A 34 -10.67 15.78 11.79
CA ILE A 34 -10.55 16.91 10.86
C ILE A 34 -9.96 16.48 9.50
N ALA A 35 -9.17 15.40 9.45
CA ALA A 35 -8.66 14.81 8.20
C ALA A 35 -9.76 14.28 7.25
N GLY A 36 -11.02 14.23 7.71
CA GLY A 36 -12.18 13.90 6.87
C GLY A 36 -12.70 15.04 5.98
N GLY A 37 -12.19 16.28 6.08
CA GLY A 37 -12.68 17.37 5.23
C GLY A 37 -11.86 18.66 5.29
N ARG A 38 -11.23 19.00 4.16
CA ARG A 38 -10.43 20.22 3.83
C ARG A 38 -9.01 20.29 4.40
N GLN A 39 -8.08 20.53 3.47
CA GLN A 39 -6.68 20.83 3.75
C GLN A 39 -6.54 22.21 4.41
N ILE A 40 -5.99 22.24 5.63
CA ILE A 40 -5.47 23.47 6.27
C ILE A 40 -3.97 23.55 5.95
N PRO A 41 -3.41 24.73 5.59
CA PRO A 41 -2.00 24.88 5.23
C PRO A 41 -1.06 24.44 6.36
N VAL A 42 -0.02 23.69 5.96
CA VAL A 42 0.99 23.01 6.82
C VAL A 42 1.66 23.95 7.84
N VAL A 43 1.75 25.24 7.55
CA VAL A 43 2.37 26.25 8.44
C VAL A 43 1.55 26.48 9.72
N ALA A 44 0.21 26.35 9.68
CA ALA A 44 -0.64 26.50 10.86
C ALA A 44 -0.54 25.31 11.82
N LYS A 45 -0.12 24.12 11.35
CA LYS A 45 0.08 22.93 12.19
C LYS A 45 1.33 23.02 13.07
N GLY A 46 2.37 23.76 12.64
CA GLY A 46 3.61 23.91 13.39
C GLY A 46 3.56 24.87 14.58
N LEU A 47 2.61 25.81 14.58
CA LEU A 47 2.52 26.93 15.54
C LEU A 47 1.43 26.78 16.60
N SER A 48 0.75 25.63 16.65
CA SER A 48 -0.08 25.31 17.81
C SER A 48 0.84 25.31 19.05
N VAL A 49 0.53 26.13 20.05
CA VAL A 49 1.22 26.21 21.35
C VAL A 49 1.34 24.83 22.03
N TRP A 50 0.51 23.88 21.60
CA TRP A 50 0.44 22.50 22.06
C TRP A 50 1.21 21.50 21.19
N SER A 51 1.98 21.94 20.20
CA SER A 51 2.77 21.02 19.37
C SER A 51 3.90 20.40 20.21
N PRO A 52 4.26 19.13 20.00
CA PRO A 52 5.37 18.49 20.71
C PRO A 52 6.71 19.25 20.58
N ALA A 53 6.87 19.99 19.48
CA ALA A 53 8.02 20.86 19.23
C ALA A 53 8.08 22.09 20.15
N VAL A 54 6.96 22.51 20.73
CA VAL A 54 6.86 23.64 21.69
C VAL A 54 6.79 23.11 23.12
N VAL A 55 5.99 22.06 23.36
CA VAL A 55 5.78 21.48 24.70
C VAL A 55 7.02 20.74 25.23
N GLY A 56 7.74 20.02 24.36
CA GLY A 56 8.97 19.30 24.74
C GLY A 56 10.06 20.22 25.29
N PRO A 57 10.46 21.28 24.57
CA PRO A 57 11.44 22.25 25.08
C PRO A 57 11.00 23.01 26.33
N LEU A 58 9.71 23.33 26.46
CA LEU A 58 9.17 23.99 27.67
C LEU A 58 9.22 23.08 28.89
N LEU A 59 8.91 21.78 28.74
CA LEU A 59 9.05 20.80 29.81
C LEU A 59 10.51 20.57 30.20
N LEU A 60 11.44 20.56 29.24
CA LEU A 60 12.88 20.49 29.51
C LEU A 60 13.37 21.73 30.26
N LEU A 61 12.97 22.93 29.84
CA LEU A 61 13.29 24.18 30.54
C LEU A 61 12.72 24.19 31.97
N GLY A 62 11.47 23.77 32.16
CA GLY A 62 10.86 23.62 33.47
C GLY A 62 11.60 22.62 34.36
N GLY A 63 12.00 21.47 33.80
CA GLY A 63 12.80 20.46 34.49
C GLY A 63 14.19 20.95 34.90
N VAL A 64 14.86 21.73 34.05
CA VAL A 64 16.18 22.33 34.34
C VAL A 64 16.09 23.38 35.44
N VAL A 65 15.06 24.24 35.41
CA VAL A 65 14.82 25.24 36.46
C VAL A 65 14.51 24.57 37.80
N LEU A 66 13.66 23.54 37.82
CA LEU A 66 13.36 22.75 39.02
C LEU A 66 14.61 22.03 39.55
N ALA A 67 15.46 21.47 38.68
CA ALA A 67 16.72 20.86 39.07
C ALA A 67 17.67 21.86 39.75
N GLY A 68 17.72 23.11 39.27
CA GLY A 68 18.51 24.19 39.87
C GLY A 68 18.05 24.61 41.26
N THR A 69 16.78 24.37 41.62
CA THR A 69 16.22 24.72 42.95
C THR A 69 16.43 23.65 44.02
N GLY A 70 17.12 22.53 43.72
CA GLY A 70 17.47 21.51 44.71
C GLY A 70 16.33 20.57 45.14
N VAL A 71 15.19 20.59 44.44
CA VAL A 71 14.06 19.68 44.71
C VAL A 71 14.39 18.29 44.14
N GLY A 72 14.91 17.44 45.03
CA GLY A 72 15.45 16.12 44.70
C GLY A 72 14.42 15.13 44.13
N ARG A 73 14.90 14.29 43.20
CA ARG A 73 14.24 13.15 42.53
C ARG A 73 13.14 13.44 41.51
N LEU A 74 12.26 14.43 41.71
CA LEU A 74 11.20 14.74 40.72
C LEU A 74 11.72 15.47 39.47
N SER A 75 12.84 16.17 39.58
CA SER A 75 13.48 16.89 38.45
C SER A 75 13.94 15.96 37.33
N TRP A 76 14.44 14.77 37.66
CA TRP A 76 14.93 13.81 36.67
C TRP A 76 13.80 13.20 35.84
N LEU A 77 12.65 12.90 36.45
CA LEU A 77 11.49 12.35 35.75
C LEU A 77 10.93 13.32 34.70
N SER A 78 10.91 14.62 35.00
CA SER A 78 10.51 15.66 34.04
C SER A 78 11.47 15.74 32.85
N ILE A 79 12.78 15.70 33.12
CA ILE A 79 13.82 15.72 32.07
C ILE A 79 13.73 14.47 31.18
N PHE A 80 13.57 13.28 31.76
CA PHE A 80 13.42 12.05 30.99
C PHE A 80 12.13 12.03 30.16
N SER A 81 11.02 12.51 30.71
CA SER A 81 9.75 12.63 29.99
C SER A 81 9.86 13.59 28.79
N GLY A 82 10.49 14.75 28.98
CA GLY A 82 10.75 15.71 27.91
C GLY A 82 11.67 15.15 26.81
N ALA A 83 12.76 14.47 27.20
CA ALA A 83 13.68 13.83 26.26
C ALA A 83 13.00 12.69 25.47
N PHE A 84 12.18 11.88 26.13
CA PHE A 84 11.42 10.81 25.48
C PHE A 84 10.40 11.37 24.47
N CYS A 85 9.69 12.44 24.83
CA CYS A 85 8.76 13.11 23.90
C CYS A 85 9.48 13.67 22.66
N LEU A 86 10.66 14.27 22.83
CA LEU A 86 11.46 14.75 21.70
C LEU A 86 11.97 13.60 20.81
N LEU A 87 12.38 12.47 21.40
CA LEU A 87 12.81 11.28 20.65
C LEU A 87 11.67 10.69 19.82
N VAL A 88 10.48 10.54 20.42
CA VAL A 88 9.30 10.05 19.71
C VAL A 88 8.90 11.01 18.59
N PHE A 89 8.93 12.32 18.85
CA PHE A 89 8.64 13.32 17.82
C PHE A 89 9.65 13.30 16.68
N ALA A 90 10.96 13.28 17.00
CA ALA A 90 12.02 13.16 16.01
C ALA A 90 11.86 11.89 15.16
N TYR A 91 11.54 10.76 15.79
CA TYR A 91 11.26 9.50 15.10
C TYR A 91 10.06 9.60 14.16
N LEU A 92 8.95 10.22 14.58
CA LEU A 92 7.77 10.42 13.75
C LEU A 92 8.07 11.34 12.55
N VAL A 93 8.80 12.44 12.76
CA VAL A 93 9.26 13.32 11.68
C VAL A 93 10.17 12.57 10.70
N LEU A 94 11.03 11.69 11.21
CA LEU A 94 11.91 10.86 10.39
C LEU A 94 11.12 9.85 9.56
N LEU A 95 10.07 9.23 10.13
CA LEU A 95 9.17 8.34 9.39
C LEU A 95 8.37 9.08 8.30
N GLU A 96 7.86 10.27 8.60
CA GLU A 96 7.14 11.10 7.64
C GLU A 96 8.06 11.56 6.50
N ASN A 97 9.28 11.97 6.82
CA ASN A 97 10.30 12.31 5.83
C ASN A 97 10.78 11.10 5.03
N VAL A 98 10.90 9.91 5.61
CA VAL A 98 11.21 8.67 4.86
C VAL A 98 10.08 8.32 3.89
N HIS A 99 8.82 8.54 4.27
CA HIS A 99 7.68 8.40 3.36
C HIS A 99 7.71 9.46 2.25
N ALA A 100 8.01 10.71 2.57
CA ALA A 100 8.17 11.78 1.59
C ALA A 100 9.34 11.50 0.63
N ILE A 101 10.48 11.02 1.13
CA ILE A 101 11.65 10.63 0.33
C ILE A 101 11.32 9.43 -0.55
N ARG A 102 10.55 8.44 -0.09
CA ARG A 102 10.06 7.34 -0.93
C ARG A 102 9.16 7.84 -2.05
N HIS A 103 8.25 8.77 -1.75
CA HIS A 103 7.40 9.41 -2.74
C HIS A 103 8.21 10.25 -3.74
N TRP A 104 9.20 11.02 -3.29
CA TRP A 104 10.07 11.81 -4.16
C TRP A 104 11.03 10.96 -4.99
N ARG A 105 11.54 9.85 -4.45
CA ARG A 105 12.31 8.87 -5.22
C ARG A 105 11.44 8.21 -6.28
N TYR A 106 10.17 7.94 -5.96
CA TYR A 106 9.19 7.42 -6.93
C TYR A 106 8.86 8.46 -8.03
N VAL A 107 8.71 9.73 -7.68
CA VAL A 107 8.52 10.84 -8.64
C VAL A 107 9.78 11.08 -9.49
N ALA A 108 10.98 11.02 -8.89
CA ALA A 108 12.24 11.19 -9.60
C ALA A 108 12.52 10.03 -10.58
N LEU A 109 12.20 8.78 -10.20
CA LEU A 109 12.27 7.62 -11.09
C LEU A 109 11.22 7.69 -12.23
N ARG A 110 10.10 8.38 -12.00
CA ARG A 110 9.07 8.66 -13.02
C ARG A 110 9.47 9.77 -14.00
N TRP A 111 10.45 10.61 -13.65
CA TRP A 111 10.91 11.77 -14.44
C TRP A 111 12.24 11.54 -15.19
N SER A 112 12.54 10.27 -15.49
CA SER A 112 13.68 9.91 -16.34
C SER A 112 13.32 10.06 -17.82
N SER A 113 13.37 11.30 -18.33
CA SER A 113 13.69 11.60 -19.73
C SER A 113 15.18 11.96 -19.85
N GLU A 114 15.75 11.88 -21.05
CA GLU A 114 17.19 11.96 -21.34
C GLU A 114 17.93 13.19 -20.75
N ASP A 115 17.24 14.30 -20.46
CA ASP A 115 17.85 15.49 -19.83
C ASP A 115 18.14 15.32 -18.31
N SER A 116 17.59 14.29 -17.67
CA SER A 116 17.69 14.09 -16.21
C SER A 116 18.99 13.42 -15.76
N GLU A 117 19.75 12.78 -16.65
CA GLU A 117 21.02 12.14 -16.28
C GLU A 117 22.08 13.17 -15.86
N HIS A 118 22.07 14.36 -16.48
CA HIS A 118 23.03 15.40 -16.13
C HIS A 118 22.72 16.01 -14.76
N LEU A 119 21.43 16.22 -14.46
CA LEU A 119 20.98 16.70 -13.15
C LEU A 119 21.20 15.65 -12.05
N ALA A 120 20.92 14.37 -12.33
CA ALA A 120 21.18 13.26 -11.41
C ALA A 120 22.69 13.09 -11.15
N ARG A 121 23.54 13.25 -12.17
CA ARG A 121 25.00 13.27 -12.01
C ARG A 121 25.46 14.46 -11.17
N MET A 122 24.96 15.68 -11.40
CA MET A 122 25.31 16.84 -10.57
C MET A 122 24.86 16.69 -9.11
N ILE A 123 23.64 16.23 -8.87
CA ILE A 123 23.11 16.07 -7.50
C ILE A 123 23.87 14.95 -6.79
N SER A 124 24.14 13.83 -7.47
CA SER A 124 24.94 12.73 -6.89
C SER A 124 26.39 13.16 -6.61
N ALA A 125 26.99 14.00 -7.46
CA ALA A 125 28.36 14.51 -7.27
C ALA A 125 28.45 15.57 -6.18
N GLY A 126 27.46 16.45 -6.03
CA GLY A 126 27.40 17.43 -4.94
C GLY A 126 27.14 16.78 -3.58
N VAL A 127 26.20 15.84 -3.52
CA VAL A 127 25.85 15.13 -2.27
C VAL A 127 26.95 14.16 -1.85
N ASN A 128 27.65 13.49 -2.77
CA ASN A 128 28.76 12.62 -2.39
C ASN A 128 29.98 13.40 -1.88
N ARG A 129 30.23 14.63 -2.32
CA ARG A 129 31.47 15.34 -1.97
C ARG A 129 31.43 15.96 -0.57
N GLU A 130 30.31 16.52 -0.14
CA GLU A 130 30.20 17.07 1.23
C GLU A 130 29.94 16.00 2.29
N LEU A 131 29.24 14.91 1.95
CA LEU A 131 28.83 13.90 2.92
C LEU A 131 29.93 12.86 3.21
N PHE A 132 30.80 12.55 2.24
CA PHE A 132 31.84 11.52 2.41
C PHE A 132 33.15 12.02 3.04
N ASP A 133 33.50 13.29 2.87
CA ASP A 133 34.76 13.82 3.42
C ASP A 133 34.67 14.12 4.93
N THR A 134 33.47 14.28 5.47
CA THR A 134 33.25 14.59 6.89
C THR A 134 33.03 13.33 7.75
N VAL A 135 32.70 12.18 7.15
CA VAL A 135 32.29 10.97 7.89
C VAL A 135 32.99 9.73 7.33
N ARG A 136 34.25 9.50 7.71
CA ARG A 136 34.94 8.21 7.51
C ARG A 136 35.76 7.90 8.76
N PRO A 137 35.32 6.95 9.58
CA PRO A 137 35.78 5.58 9.30
C PRO A 137 34.78 4.45 9.61
N ASP A 138 33.45 4.68 9.71
CA ASP A 138 32.50 3.62 10.12
C ASP A 138 31.36 3.33 9.13
N LEU A 139 31.46 3.83 7.89
CA LEU A 139 30.41 3.66 6.89
C LEU A 139 30.22 2.21 6.45
N HIS A 140 31.26 1.37 6.51
CA HIS A 140 31.15 -0.04 6.15
C HIS A 140 30.38 -0.85 7.21
N SER A 141 30.60 -0.57 8.50
CA SER A 141 29.86 -1.21 9.59
C SER A 141 28.40 -0.73 9.62
N LEU A 142 28.17 0.55 9.30
CA LEU A 142 26.83 1.12 9.21
C LEU A 142 26.06 0.62 7.97
N VAL A 143 26.73 0.47 6.83
CA VAL A 143 26.14 -0.16 5.63
C VAL A 143 25.82 -1.63 5.91
N LEU A 144 26.72 -2.39 6.55
CA LEU A 144 26.45 -3.79 6.94
C LEU A 144 25.34 -3.90 8.00
N ALA A 145 25.28 -3.01 8.98
CA ALA A 145 24.23 -2.97 9.99
C ALA A 145 22.87 -2.57 9.39
N VAL A 146 22.86 -1.63 8.44
CA VAL A 146 21.67 -1.27 7.67
C VAL A 146 21.25 -2.42 6.76
N HIS A 147 22.19 -3.11 6.09
CA HIS A 147 21.88 -4.29 5.29
C HIS A 147 21.33 -5.43 6.15
N ALA A 148 21.94 -5.70 7.32
CA ALA A 148 21.48 -6.71 8.27
C ALA A 148 20.13 -6.35 8.91
N ALA A 149 19.87 -5.07 9.17
CA ALA A 149 18.57 -4.58 9.66
C ALA A 149 17.49 -4.54 8.58
N LEU A 150 17.87 -4.44 7.30
CA LEU A 150 16.97 -4.47 6.14
C LEU A 150 16.82 -5.87 5.54
N ALA A 151 17.68 -6.84 5.84
CA ALA A 151 17.57 -8.22 5.38
C ALA A 151 16.26 -8.92 5.84
N PRO A 152 15.73 -8.70 7.07
CA PRO A 152 14.38 -9.12 7.45
C PRO A 152 13.28 -8.44 6.62
N ARG A 153 13.58 -7.27 6.02
CA ARG A 153 12.68 -6.48 5.18
C ARG A 153 12.69 -6.91 3.70
N MET A 154 13.66 -7.74 3.27
CA MET A 154 13.59 -8.45 1.99
C MET A 154 12.74 -9.73 2.06
N ARG A 155 12.55 -10.32 3.26
CA ARG A 155 11.45 -11.30 3.52
C ARG A 155 10.06 -10.66 3.49
N MET A 156 9.97 -9.34 3.25
CA MET A 156 8.70 -8.61 3.19
C MET A 156 8.01 -8.77 1.84
N ALA A 157 8.69 -9.24 0.79
CA ALA A 157 8.05 -9.64 -0.47
C ALA A 157 7.20 -10.91 -0.26
N ASP A 158 7.80 -11.96 0.33
CA ASP A 158 7.07 -13.16 0.75
C ASP A 158 5.97 -12.81 1.79
N SER A 159 6.27 -11.90 2.72
CA SER A 159 5.26 -11.41 3.68
C SER A 159 4.18 -10.55 3.03
N PHE A 160 4.43 -9.94 1.87
CA PHE A 160 3.42 -9.17 1.16
C PHE A 160 2.46 -10.10 0.43
N ASP A 161 2.98 -11.15 -0.22
CA ASP A 161 2.14 -12.19 -0.82
C ASP A 161 1.33 -12.93 0.25
N ASP A 162 1.92 -13.29 1.40
CA ASP A 162 1.18 -13.90 2.51
C ASP A 162 0.12 -12.96 3.10
N PHE A 163 0.46 -11.68 3.27
CA PHE A 163 -0.47 -10.66 3.74
C PHE A 163 -1.61 -10.43 2.74
N ALA A 164 -1.28 -10.31 1.46
CA ALA A 164 -2.22 -10.17 0.37
C ALA A 164 -3.13 -11.41 0.29
N ASN A 165 -2.60 -12.61 0.40
CA ASN A 165 -3.36 -13.86 0.41
C ASN A 165 -4.31 -13.92 1.61
N SER A 166 -3.88 -13.49 2.80
CA SER A 166 -4.74 -13.34 3.97
C SER A 166 -5.88 -12.32 3.72
N MET A 167 -5.56 -11.20 3.07
CA MET A 167 -6.50 -10.15 2.72
C MET A 167 -7.48 -10.57 1.60
N VAL A 168 -7.04 -11.37 0.64
CA VAL A 168 -7.90 -11.99 -0.39
C VAL A 168 -8.87 -12.96 0.27
N ARG A 169 -8.42 -13.79 1.22
CA ARG A 169 -9.30 -14.68 2.02
C ARG A 169 -10.35 -13.92 2.83
N SER A 170 -10.02 -12.72 3.30
CA SER A 170 -10.97 -11.84 3.98
C SER A 170 -12.07 -11.31 3.04
N GLY A 171 -11.86 -11.37 1.71
CA GLY A 171 -12.81 -10.97 0.68
C GLY A 171 -12.83 -9.45 0.40
N PHE A 172 -11.86 -8.71 0.93
CA PHE A 172 -11.75 -7.27 0.74
C PHE A 172 -10.86 -6.88 -0.45
N TRP A 173 -10.02 -7.82 -0.92
CA TRP A 173 -8.99 -7.59 -1.92
C TRP A 173 -9.15 -8.60 -3.05
N ALA A 174 -8.99 -8.14 -4.30
CA ALA A 174 -8.92 -8.98 -5.47
C ALA A 174 -7.55 -8.78 -6.14
N PRO A 175 -6.78 -9.86 -6.37
CA PRO A 175 -5.54 -9.75 -7.13
C PRO A 175 -5.89 -9.46 -8.60
N VAL A 176 -5.15 -8.52 -9.18
CA VAL A 176 -5.27 -8.14 -10.59
C VAL A 176 -3.89 -8.22 -11.21
N SER A 177 -3.79 -8.95 -12.31
CA SER A 177 -2.56 -9.06 -13.09
C SER A 177 -2.87 -8.69 -14.52
N VAL A 178 -2.01 -7.87 -15.11
CA VAL A 178 -2.17 -7.41 -16.49
C VAL A 178 -0.84 -7.61 -17.21
N TYR A 179 -0.89 -8.29 -18.33
CA TYR A 179 0.21 -8.56 -19.23
C TYR A 179 -0.14 -8.09 -20.64
N THR A 180 0.81 -7.46 -21.32
CA THR A 180 0.80 -7.26 -22.76
C THR A 180 2.22 -7.38 -23.33
N ASP A 181 2.31 -7.82 -24.58
CA ASP A 181 3.55 -7.82 -25.35
C ASP A 181 4.00 -6.42 -25.80
N ALA A 182 3.11 -5.42 -25.73
CA ALA A 182 3.45 -4.03 -26.02
C ALA A 182 4.40 -3.43 -24.97
N ASP A 183 5.28 -2.52 -25.42
CA ASP A 183 6.22 -1.78 -24.54
C ASP A 183 5.50 -0.89 -23.51
N ASN A 184 4.28 -0.46 -23.82
CA ASN A 184 3.46 0.37 -22.96
C ASN A 184 2.06 -0.23 -22.76
N GLY A 185 1.81 -0.82 -21.60
CA GLY A 185 0.48 -1.30 -21.20
C GLY A 185 -0.35 -0.30 -20.40
N SER A 186 -0.01 1.00 -20.39
CA SER A 186 -0.78 2.00 -19.63
C SER A 186 -2.25 2.07 -20.04
N GLU A 187 -2.55 2.00 -21.34
CA GLU A 187 -3.93 2.02 -21.85
C GLU A 187 -4.72 0.81 -21.37
N LEU A 188 -4.09 -0.37 -21.38
CA LEU A 188 -4.68 -1.61 -20.89
C LEU A 188 -4.95 -1.53 -19.39
N LYS A 189 -4.00 -0.97 -18.63
CA LYS A 189 -4.16 -0.72 -17.19
C LYS A 189 -5.31 0.24 -16.90
N ASP A 190 -5.42 1.33 -17.65
CA ASP A 190 -6.47 2.33 -17.46
C ASP A 190 -7.85 1.74 -17.75
N ALA A 191 -7.95 0.89 -18.79
CA ALA A 191 -9.17 0.15 -19.08
C ALA A 191 -9.53 -0.84 -17.96
N VAL A 192 -8.57 -1.62 -17.46
CA VAL A 192 -8.80 -2.51 -16.31
C VAL A 192 -9.21 -1.70 -15.08
N SER A 193 -8.61 -0.53 -14.86
CA SER A 193 -8.95 0.36 -13.74
C SER A 193 -10.36 0.94 -13.87
N ALA A 194 -10.82 1.25 -15.09
CA ALA A 194 -12.19 1.67 -15.35
C ALA A 194 -13.18 0.55 -15.04
N VAL A 195 -12.88 -0.67 -15.47
CA VAL A 195 -13.68 -1.87 -15.21
C VAL A 195 -13.79 -2.15 -13.71
N LEU A 196 -12.67 -2.07 -12.98
CA LEU A 196 -12.68 -2.20 -11.52
C LEU A 196 -13.57 -1.15 -10.86
N ARG A 197 -13.55 0.09 -11.36
CA ARG A 197 -14.36 1.19 -10.82
C ARG A 197 -15.86 0.95 -11.00
N GLU A 198 -16.28 0.42 -12.15
CA GLU A 198 -17.67 0.01 -12.39
C GLU A 198 -18.13 -1.08 -11.40
N PHE A 199 -17.20 -1.93 -10.95
CA PHE A 199 -17.45 -2.92 -9.89
C PHE A 199 -17.36 -2.37 -8.46
N GLY A 200 -17.12 -1.07 -8.28
CA GLY A 200 -16.94 -0.45 -6.96
C GLY A 200 -15.61 -0.81 -6.30
N LEU A 201 -14.62 -1.19 -7.10
CA LEU A 201 -13.25 -1.49 -6.68
C LEU A 201 -12.31 -0.33 -7.06
N THR A 202 -11.24 -0.16 -6.29
CA THR A 202 -10.17 0.83 -6.53
C THR A 202 -8.82 0.16 -6.39
N SER A 203 -7.85 0.46 -7.27
CA SER A 203 -6.48 -0.03 -7.07
C SER A 203 -5.89 0.58 -5.80
N ALA A 204 -5.39 -0.28 -4.90
CA ALA A 204 -4.87 0.13 -3.59
C ALA A 204 -3.35 -0.01 -3.51
N VAL A 205 -2.81 -1.10 -4.07
CA VAL A 205 -1.36 -1.35 -4.13
C VAL A 205 -1.01 -1.77 -5.55
N GLU A 206 0.02 -1.14 -6.12
CA GLU A 206 0.50 -1.40 -7.46
C GLU A 206 1.99 -1.73 -7.41
N GLU A 207 2.38 -2.84 -8.03
CA GLU A 207 3.77 -3.18 -8.25
C GLU A 207 4.36 -2.36 -9.41
N PRO A 208 5.67 -2.08 -9.43
CA PRO A 208 6.30 -1.47 -10.58
C PRO A 208 6.16 -2.40 -11.81
N PRO A 209 5.84 -1.85 -13.00
CA PRO A 209 5.73 -2.66 -14.20
C PRO A 209 7.11 -3.20 -14.61
N VAL A 210 7.17 -4.47 -14.99
CA VAL A 210 8.32 -5.07 -15.68
C VAL A 210 8.31 -4.57 -17.13
N ARG A 211 9.48 -4.21 -17.68
CA ARG A 211 9.65 -3.66 -19.04
C ARG A 211 10.28 -4.68 -19.98
N GLY A 212 10.05 -4.53 -21.29
CA GLY A 212 10.46 -5.47 -22.35
C GLY A 212 9.31 -6.36 -22.82
N SER A 213 8.47 -6.76 -21.88
CA SER A 213 7.03 -7.00 -22.05
C SER A 213 6.37 -6.30 -20.87
N TRP A 214 5.21 -5.69 -21.05
CA TRP A 214 4.59 -4.92 -19.97
C TRP A 214 3.78 -5.87 -19.09
N PHE A 215 4.30 -6.13 -17.89
CA PHE A 215 3.61 -6.91 -16.86
C PHE A 215 3.47 -6.08 -15.59
N GLN A 216 2.24 -5.95 -15.08
CA GLN A 216 1.97 -5.27 -13.82
C GLN A 216 0.95 -6.03 -12.99
N ARG A 217 1.27 -6.19 -11.69
CA ARG A 217 0.34 -6.69 -10.68
C ARG A 217 -0.14 -5.55 -9.81
N PHE A 218 -1.39 -5.62 -9.41
CA PHE A 218 -1.96 -4.71 -8.44
C PHE A 218 -3.12 -5.37 -7.71
N TRP A 219 -3.46 -4.81 -6.55
CA TRP A 219 -4.59 -5.29 -5.77
C TRP A 219 -5.70 -4.26 -5.79
N ALA A 220 -6.89 -4.75 -6.12
CA ALA A 220 -8.11 -3.97 -6.09
C ALA A 220 -8.80 -4.14 -4.73
N GLN A 221 -9.09 -3.02 -4.08
CA GLN A 221 -9.82 -2.98 -2.82
C GLN A 221 -11.25 -2.49 -3.07
N CYS A 222 -12.24 -3.04 -2.37
CA CYS A 222 -13.60 -2.51 -2.43
C CYS A 222 -13.74 -1.19 -1.67
N ARG A 223 -14.38 -0.19 -2.29
CA ARG A 223 -14.61 1.14 -1.71
C ARG A 223 -15.78 1.17 -0.70
N GLU A 224 -16.74 0.25 -0.83
CA GLU A 224 -17.90 0.22 0.07
C GLU A 224 -17.52 -0.27 1.48
N VAL A 225 -18.07 0.43 2.47
CA VAL A 225 -17.76 0.29 3.90
C VAL A 225 -17.96 -1.15 4.37
N ILE A 226 -16.89 -1.65 5.00
CA ILE A 226 -16.77 -2.83 5.87
C ILE A 226 -18.14 -3.21 6.47
N GLY A 227 -18.88 -4.12 5.83
CA GLY A 227 -20.19 -4.54 6.37
C GLY A 227 -21.08 -5.36 5.46
N SER A 228 -21.02 -5.22 4.13
CA SER A 228 -21.91 -5.99 3.25
C SER A 228 -21.23 -7.24 2.68
N ARG A 229 -21.85 -8.42 2.85
CA ARG A 229 -21.55 -9.65 2.07
C ARG A 229 -21.67 -9.45 0.55
N SER A 230 -21.94 -8.24 0.07
CA SER A 230 -22.32 -7.96 -1.31
C SER A 230 -21.14 -8.00 -2.28
N VAL A 231 -19.89 -7.75 -1.83
CA VAL A 231 -18.73 -7.65 -2.74
C VAL A 231 -18.35 -9.01 -3.33
N ARG A 232 -18.17 -10.04 -2.50
CA ARG A 232 -17.97 -11.42 -2.96
C ARG A 232 -19.15 -11.87 -3.82
N GLY A 233 -20.37 -11.51 -3.43
CA GLY A 233 -21.55 -11.73 -4.24
C GLY A 233 -21.55 -10.97 -5.57
N ARG A 234 -20.95 -9.78 -5.66
CA ARG A 234 -20.85 -8.99 -6.91
C ARG A 234 -19.82 -9.62 -7.84
N LEU A 235 -18.63 -9.95 -7.34
CA LEU A 235 -17.54 -10.65 -8.06
C LEU A 235 -17.98 -12.04 -8.55
N ALA A 236 -18.54 -12.87 -7.67
CA ALA A 236 -19.10 -14.17 -8.05
C ALA A 236 -20.25 -14.03 -9.06
N LYS A 237 -21.04 -12.94 -8.98
CA LYS A 237 -22.01 -12.67 -10.05
C LYS A 237 -21.30 -12.23 -11.34
N VAL A 238 -20.13 -11.60 -11.32
CA VAL A 238 -19.36 -11.27 -12.55
C VAL A 238 -18.92 -12.55 -13.23
N GLU A 239 -18.34 -13.47 -12.47
CA GLU A 239 -17.99 -14.82 -12.92
C GLU A 239 -19.18 -15.50 -13.57
N GLU A 240 -20.31 -15.54 -12.85
CA GLU A 240 -21.56 -16.10 -13.35
C GLU A 240 -22.07 -15.40 -14.62
N ALA A 241 -21.97 -14.07 -14.71
CA ALA A 241 -22.47 -13.33 -15.87
C ALA A 241 -21.61 -13.54 -17.11
N ILE A 242 -20.29 -13.65 -16.97
CA ILE A 242 -19.38 -13.99 -18.07
C ILE A 242 -19.68 -15.42 -18.56
N HIS A 243 -19.94 -16.33 -17.62
CA HIS A 243 -20.34 -17.70 -17.95
C HIS A 243 -21.71 -17.73 -18.67
N LEU A 244 -22.69 -16.92 -18.21
CA LEU A 244 -24.03 -16.81 -18.80
C LEU A 244 -24.07 -15.99 -20.10
N GLU A 245 -23.11 -15.12 -20.37
CA GLU A 245 -22.96 -14.48 -21.68
C GLU A 245 -22.58 -15.52 -22.75
N TYR A 246 -21.94 -16.62 -22.34
CA TYR A 246 -21.75 -17.84 -23.15
C TYR A 246 -22.97 -18.78 -23.15
N LEU A 247 -23.83 -18.75 -22.13
CA LEU A 247 -25.01 -19.60 -21.96
C LEU A 247 -26.25 -18.76 -21.63
N GLY A 248 -26.89 -18.23 -22.67
CA GLY A 248 -27.92 -17.20 -22.53
C GLY A 248 -29.13 -17.59 -21.68
N LYS A 249 -29.34 -16.87 -20.57
CA LYS A 249 -30.51 -15.98 -20.33
C LYS A 249 -30.63 -15.51 -18.87
N ARG A 250 -30.84 -14.18 -18.75
CA ARG A 250 -31.56 -13.39 -17.72
C ARG A 250 -30.86 -13.03 -16.39
N ARG A 251 -30.29 -11.81 -16.37
CA ARG A 251 -30.22 -10.82 -15.26
C ARG A 251 -29.95 -9.39 -15.79
N ALA A 252 -30.88 -8.83 -16.57
CA ALA A 252 -30.70 -7.64 -17.43
C ALA A 252 -29.92 -6.42 -16.88
N GLU A 253 -30.07 -6.00 -15.62
CA GLU A 253 -29.38 -4.78 -15.12
C GLU A 253 -27.97 -5.04 -14.60
N ILE A 254 -27.81 -6.14 -13.85
CA ILE A 254 -26.51 -6.60 -13.38
C ILE A 254 -25.69 -7.10 -14.58
N ASP A 255 -26.33 -7.73 -15.56
CA ASP A 255 -25.70 -8.18 -16.78
C ASP A 255 -25.31 -6.99 -17.66
N LYS A 256 -26.05 -5.88 -17.66
CA LYS A 256 -25.68 -4.71 -18.47
C LYS A 256 -24.37 -4.08 -18.02
N ALA A 257 -24.22 -3.73 -16.74
CA ALA A 257 -22.98 -3.15 -16.20
C ALA A 257 -21.78 -4.09 -16.37
N LYS A 258 -22.04 -5.40 -16.42
CA LYS A 258 -21.04 -6.44 -16.62
C LYS A 258 -20.66 -6.65 -18.07
N ALA A 259 -21.63 -6.74 -18.97
CA ALA A 259 -21.41 -6.79 -20.39
C ALA A 259 -20.68 -5.52 -20.87
N GLU A 260 -21.01 -4.36 -20.30
CA GLU A 260 -20.28 -3.11 -20.55
C GLU A 260 -18.83 -3.20 -20.04
N SER A 261 -18.61 -3.69 -18.81
CA SER A 261 -17.26 -3.91 -18.27
C SER A 261 -16.44 -4.91 -19.10
N VAL A 262 -17.04 -6.03 -19.49
CA VAL A 262 -16.39 -7.04 -20.35
C VAL A 262 -16.10 -6.40 -21.70
N ALA A 263 -17.06 -5.72 -22.32
CA ALA A 263 -16.86 -5.02 -23.60
C ALA A 263 -15.72 -3.99 -23.52
N MET A 264 -15.56 -3.28 -22.39
CA MET A 264 -14.43 -2.38 -22.17
C MET A 264 -13.09 -3.13 -22.10
N LEU A 265 -13.03 -4.30 -21.45
CA LEU A 265 -11.84 -5.16 -21.47
C LEU A 265 -11.54 -5.65 -22.89
N LEU A 266 -12.56 -6.16 -23.61
CA LEU A 266 -12.41 -6.64 -24.98
C LEU A 266 -11.92 -5.49 -25.90
N ALA A 267 -12.45 -4.29 -25.73
CA ALA A 267 -12.04 -3.11 -26.49
C ALA A 267 -10.58 -2.72 -26.21
N ALA A 268 -10.15 -2.77 -24.95
CA ALA A 268 -8.77 -2.46 -24.58
C ALA A 268 -7.77 -3.52 -25.07
N MET A 269 -8.19 -4.79 -25.10
CA MET A 269 -7.39 -5.88 -25.66
C MET A 269 -7.39 -5.89 -27.19
N LYS A 270 -8.23 -5.12 -27.87
CA LYS A 270 -8.40 -5.18 -29.34
C LYS A 270 -7.10 -4.88 -30.09
N GLU A 271 -6.37 -3.87 -29.65
CA GLU A 271 -5.10 -3.43 -30.29
C GLU A 271 -3.89 -4.28 -29.88
N GLN A 272 -4.01 -5.10 -28.83
CA GLN A 272 -2.92 -5.94 -28.33
C GLN A 272 -2.86 -7.25 -29.13
N GLN A 273 -1.66 -7.71 -29.51
CA GLN A 273 -1.53 -8.96 -30.24
C GLN A 273 -1.56 -10.15 -29.28
N ASN A 274 -0.85 -10.02 -28.16
CA ASN A 274 -0.82 -10.99 -27.07
C ASN A 274 -1.02 -10.29 -25.72
N ALA A 275 -2.02 -10.72 -24.94
CA ALA A 275 -2.34 -10.11 -23.66
C ALA A 275 -2.98 -11.10 -22.70
N VAL A 276 -2.69 -10.97 -21.40
CA VAL A 276 -3.36 -11.73 -20.33
C VAL A 276 -3.85 -10.74 -19.29
N ILE A 277 -5.15 -10.77 -19.01
CA ILE A 277 -5.76 -9.99 -17.93
C ILE A 277 -6.39 -10.98 -16.97
N ARG A 278 -5.98 -10.92 -15.71
CA ARG A 278 -6.61 -11.68 -14.63
C ARG A 278 -7.21 -10.72 -13.62
N ILE A 279 -8.49 -10.90 -13.33
CA ILE A 279 -9.23 -10.17 -12.28
C ILE A 279 -9.88 -11.22 -11.38
N GLY A 280 -9.24 -11.52 -10.25
CA GLY A 280 -9.68 -12.60 -9.37
C GLY A 280 -9.66 -13.98 -10.06
N SER A 281 -10.85 -14.52 -10.30
CA SER A 281 -11.14 -15.82 -10.95
C SER A 281 -11.48 -15.69 -12.43
N ILE A 282 -11.58 -14.47 -12.96
CA ILE A 282 -11.81 -14.24 -14.39
C ILE A 282 -10.44 -14.02 -15.03
N ILE A 283 -10.18 -14.76 -16.10
CA ILE A 283 -8.98 -14.59 -16.90
C ILE A 283 -9.37 -14.41 -18.37
N ALA A 284 -8.88 -13.34 -18.99
CA ALA A 284 -9.00 -13.08 -20.41
C ALA A 284 -7.61 -13.22 -21.03
N ILE A 285 -7.46 -14.12 -21.99
CA ILE A 285 -6.21 -14.44 -22.66
C ILE A 285 -6.40 -14.17 -24.15
N LYS A 286 -5.54 -13.33 -24.73
CA LYS A 286 -5.47 -13.07 -26.16
C LYS A 286 -4.15 -13.60 -26.71
N THR A 287 -4.23 -14.41 -27.76
CA THR A 287 -3.08 -14.98 -28.48
C THR A 287 -3.29 -14.82 -29.97
N GLN A 288 -2.38 -14.15 -30.67
CA GLN A 288 -2.43 -14.01 -32.15
C GLN A 288 -3.77 -13.49 -32.69
N GLY A 289 -4.49 -12.67 -31.91
CA GLY A 289 -5.81 -12.15 -32.28
C GLY A 289 -7.00 -12.93 -31.70
N ASP A 290 -6.81 -14.20 -31.34
CA ASP A 290 -7.86 -15.02 -30.72
C ASP A 290 -7.98 -14.68 -29.24
N LEU A 291 -9.21 -14.36 -28.80
CA LEU A 291 -9.52 -13.95 -27.43
C LEU A 291 -10.39 -15.01 -26.76
N VAL A 292 -9.87 -15.56 -25.67
CA VAL A 292 -10.56 -16.55 -24.84
C VAL A 292 -10.75 -15.95 -23.45
N VAL A 293 -11.98 -16.03 -22.94
CA VAL A 293 -12.31 -15.61 -21.58
C VAL A 293 -12.76 -16.84 -20.80
N TRP A 294 -12.15 -17.05 -19.64
CA TRP A 294 -12.45 -18.17 -18.76
C TRP A 294 -12.72 -17.72 -17.33
N THR A 295 -13.57 -18.49 -16.66
CA THR A 295 -13.70 -18.45 -15.21
C THR A 295 -12.94 -19.64 -14.65
N ILE A 296 -11.89 -19.37 -13.89
CA ILE A 296 -11.03 -20.39 -13.29
C ILE A 296 -11.48 -20.70 -11.87
N SER A 297 -11.40 -21.99 -11.50
CA SER A 297 -11.66 -22.44 -10.12
C SER A 297 -10.65 -21.85 -9.13
N GLU A 298 -10.98 -21.84 -7.83
CA GLU A 298 -10.05 -21.39 -6.77
C GLU A 298 -8.72 -22.17 -6.80
N MET A 299 -8.77 -23.46 -7.13
CA MET A 299 -7.58 -24.31 -7.24
C MET A 299 -6.70 -23.91 -8.43
N GLN A 300 -7.30 -23.65 -9.59
CA GLN A 300 -6.58 -23.14 -10.78
C GLN A 300 -6.01 -21.73 -10.53
N ALA A 301 -6.77 -20.86 -9.87
CA ALA A 301 -6.32 -19.52 -9.48
C ALA A 301 -5.11 -19.59 -8.56
N ALA A 302 -5.15 -20.43 -7.52
CA ALA A 302 -4.01 -20.66 -6.64
C ALA A 302 -2.81 -21.28 -7.37
N ALA A 303 -3.04 -22.16 -8.35
CA ALA A 303 -1.98 -22.75 -9.14
C ALA A 303 -1.32 -21.73 -10.09
N LEU A 304 -2.11 -20.82 -10.70
CA LEU A 304 -1.58 -19.69 -11.47
C LEU A 304 -0.82 -18.69 -10.60
N GLU A 305 -1.26 -18.46 -9.36
CA GLU A 305 -0.53 -17.59 -8.42
C GLU A 305 0.83 -18.15 -8.03
N LYS A 306 0.91 -19.46 -7.80
CA LYS A 306 2.19 -20.15 -7.54
C LYS A 306 3.13 -20.15 -8.76
N ASN A 307 2.58 -20.06 -9.96
CA ASN A 307 3.31 -20.07 -11.22
C ASN A 307 3.09 -18.74 -11.97
N SER A 308 3.41 -17.61 -11.32
CA SER A 308 3.14 -16.27 -11.86
C SER A 308 3.76 -16.03 -13.23
N ASP A 309 4.84 -16.73 -13.56
CA ASP A 309 5.52 -16.65 -14.86
C ASP A 309 4.61 -17.05 -16.01
N LEU A 310 3.61 -17.93 -15.76
CA LEU A 310 2.62 -18.30 -16.77
C LEU A 310 1.78 -17.10 -17.20
N LEU A 311 1.54 -16.11 -16.33
CA LEU A 311 0.79 -14.90 -16.70
C LEU A 311 1.57 -13.98 -17.64
N GLY A 312 2.88 -14.18 -17.75
CA GLY A 312 3.76 -13.49 -18.71
C GLY A 312 3.85 -14.16 -20.07
N ASP A 313 3.24 -15.34 -20.26
CA ASP A 313 3.19 -16.06 -21.53
C ASP A 313 1.75 -16.51 -21.82
N PRO A 314 1.02 -15.77 -22.67
CA PRO A 314 -0.38 -16.07 -22.99
C PRO A 314 -0.61 -17.48 -23.55
N VAL A 315 0.37 -18.03 -24.29
CA VAL A 315 0.26 -19.39 -24.85
C VAL A 315 0.45 -20.44 -23.76
N ALA A 316 1.41 -20.24 -22.86
CA ALA A 316 1.62 -21.13 -21.73
C ALA A 316 0.45 -21.09 -20.74
N ALA A 317 -0.10 -19.90 -20.44
CA ALA A 317 -1.29 -19.75 -19.61
C ALA A 317 -2.50 -20.49 -20.20
N LEU A 318 -2.74 -20.34 -21.51
CA LEU A 318 -3.84 -21.04 -22.18
C LEU A 318 -3.66 -22.55 -22.12
N LYS A 319 -2.45 -23.04 -22.40
CA LYS A 319 -2.12 -24.47 -22.33
C LYS A 319 -2.34 -25.03 -20.92
N PHE A 320 -1.83 -24.35 -19.90
CA PHE A 320 -1.96 -24.74 -18.50
C PHE A 320 -3.42 -24.93 -18.08
N LEU A 321 -4.29 -24.01 -18.49
CA LEU A 321 -5.71 -24.05 -18.14
C LEU A 321 -6.46 -25.18 -18.87
N ARG A 322 -6.13 -25.48 -20.14
CA ARG A 322 -6.71 -26.64 -20.88
C ARG A 322 -6.36 -27.97 -20.23
N GLU A 323 -5.09 -28.13 -19.82
CA GLU A 323 -4.63 -29.35 -19.15
C GLU A 323 -5.31 -29.52 -17.77
N GLY A 324 -5.57 -28.41 -17.08
CA GLY A 324 -6.32 -28.39 -15.82
C GLY A 324 -7.77 -28.88 -15.95
N GLU A 325 -8.47 -28.55 -17.04
CA GLU A 325 -9.85 -29.00 -17.29
C GLU A 325 -9.93 -30.53 -17.49
N GLN A 326 -9.01 -31.11 -18.26
CA GLN A 326 -8.99 -32.57 -18.52
C GLN A 326 -8.78 -33.40 -17.26
N THR A 327 -8.01 -32.87 -16.30
CA THR A 327 -7.75 -33.53 -15.02
C THR A 327 -8.99 -33.58 -14.12
N GLN A 328 -9.88 -32.58 -14.21
CA GLN A 328 -11.12 -32.56 -13.42
C GLN A 328 -12.17 -33.56 -13.95
N GLU A 329 -12.31 -33.69 -15.28
CA GLU A 329 -13.27 -34.64 -15.86
C GLU A 329 -12.94 -36.09 -15.51
N SER A 330 -11.66 -36.47 -15.57
CA SER A 330 -11.20 -37.82 -15.24
C SER A 330 -11.40 -38.20 -13.77
N THR A 331 -11.30 -37.23 -12.85
CA THR A 331 -11.54 -37.48 -11.41
C THR A 331 -13.03 -37.67 -11.10
N SER A 332 -13.93 -37.13 -11.92
CA SER A 332 -15.38 -37.18 -11.68
C SER A 332 -16.05 -38.50 -12.10
N LEU A 333 -15.34 -39.37 -12.84
CA LEU A 333 -15.88 -40.62 -13.40
C LEU A 333 -15.56 -41.87 -12.57
N GLU A 334 -14.79 -41.78 -11.49
CA GLU A 334 -14.61 -42.91 -10.57
C GLU A 334 -15.83 -43.02 -9.63
N PRO A 335 -16.64 -44.10 -9.73
CA PRO A 335 -17.78 -44.28 -8.85
C PRO A 335 -17.29 -44.47 -7.40
N PRO A 336 -17.99 -43.87 -6.41
CA PRO A 336 -17.66 -44.10 -5.01
C PRO A 336 -17.81 -45.59 -4.70
N THR A 337 -16.74 -46.18 -4.16
CA THR A 337 -16.65 -47.61 -3.81
C THR A 337 -17.35 -47.94 -2.50
#